data_AF-A0A067D4G0-F1
#
_entry.id   AF-A0A067D4G0-F1
#
_cell.length_a   1.000
_cell.length_b   1.000
_cell.length_c   1.000
_cell.angle_alpha   90.00
_cell.angle_beta   90.00
_cell.angle_gamma   90.00
#
_symmetry.space_group_name_H-M   'P 1'
#
loop_
_entity.id
_entity.type
_entity.pdbx_description
1 polymer ?
#
loop_
_entity_poly.entity_id
_entity_poly.type
_entity_poly.pdbx_seq_one_letter_code
_entity_poly.pdbx_strand_id
1 'polypeptide(L)'
;ISRSIGDAYLKKAEFNREPLLPKFRLPEPFHKPILLAEPTVSVQRLYPEDQFLIFASDGLWEHLSNQEAVDIVHNCPRNGVARKLVKAALHEAAKKREMRYSDLKKIDRGVRRHFHDDITVIILFLDSYLISRSSWDGPLISVRGGGGICGSAIT
;
A
#
# COMPACT_ATOMS: atom_id res chain seq x y z
N ILE A 1 -0.07 -10.95 -2.02
CA ILE A 1 -1.25 -10.06 -2.22
C ILE A 1 -2.48 -10.95 -2.40
N SER A 2 -3.51 -10.81 -1.55
CA SER A 2 -4.78 -11.58 -1.65
C SER A 2 -5.96 -10.72 -2.15
N ARG A 3 -5.75 -9.41 -2.28
CA ARG A 3 -6.74 -8.45 -2.79
C ARG A 3 -6.07 -7.43 -3.69
N SER A 4 -6.68 -7.10 -4.83
CA SER A 4 -6.15 -6.12 -5.78
C SER A 4 -7.27 -5.41 -6.52
N ILE A 5 -6.99 -4.25 -7.10
CA ILE A 5 -7.81 -3.64 -8.16
C ILE A 5 -7.27 -4.15 -9.50
N GLY A 6 -8.13 -4.41 -10.48
CA GLY A 6 -7.72 -5.05 -11.74
C GLY A 6 -7.78 -6.58 -11.67
N ASP A 7 -6.84 -7.28 -12.31
CA ASP A 7 -6.69 -8.75 -12.30
C ASP A 7 -8.01 -9.52 -12.46
N ALA A 8 -8.90 -9.04 -13.33
CA ALA A 8 -10.25 -9.58 -13.45
C ALA A 8 -10.27 -11.09 -13.77
N TYR A 9 -9.24 -11.57 -14.48
CA TYR A 9 -9.00 -12.97 -14.83
C TYR A 9 -8.72 -13.90 -13.63
N LEU A 10 -8.44 -13.35 -12.45
CA LEU A 10 -8.32 -14.07 -11.17
C LEU A 10 -9.54 -13.91 -10.27
N LYS A 11 -10.53 -13.12 -10.70
CA LYS A 11 -11.74 -12.80 -9.93
C LYS A 11 -12.96 -13.50 -10.49
N LYS A 12 -13.07 -13.55 -11.81
CA LYS A 12 -14.14 -14.29 -12.50
C LYS A 12 -13.57 -15.12 -13.64
N ALA A 13 -14.01 -16.37 -13.72
CA ALA A 13 -13.56 -17.31 -14.76
C ALA A 13 -13.88 -16.80 -16.19
N GLU A 14 -14.93 -15.98 -16.34
CA GLU A 14 -15.31 -15.37 -17.63
C GLU A 14 -14.24 -14.44 -18.23
N PHE A 15 -13.28 -13.97 -17.43
CA PHE A 15 -12.16 -13.16 -17.88
C PHE A 15 -10.87 -13.98 -18.08
N ASN A 16 -10.85 -15.25 -17.68
CA ASN A 16 -9.72 -16.15 -17.87
C ASN A 16 -9.80 -16.86 -19.23
N ARG A 17 -9.86 -16.06 -20.31
CA ARG A 17 -9.95 -16.54 -21.70
C ARG A 17 -9.37 -15.49 -22.65
N GLU A 18 -9.28 -15.83 -23.92
CA GLU A 18 -8.84 -14.90 -24.96
C GLU A 18 -9.70 -13.61 -24.95
N PRO A 19 -9.11 -12.41 -25.13
CA PRO A 19 -7.75 -12.13 -25.64
C PRO A 19 -6.63 -12.11 -24.58
N LEU A 20 -6.85 -12.63 -23.36
CA LEU A 20 -5.80 -12.68 -22.33
C LEU A 20 -4.60 -13.52 -22.78
N LEU A 21 -3.39 -12.95 -22.63
CA LEU A 21 -2.15 -13.64 -22.98
C LEU A 21 -2.05 -14.99 -22.25
N PRO A 22 -1.59 -16.07 -22.91
CA PRO A 22 -1.51 -17.40 -22.32
C PRO A 22 -0.81 -17.45 -20.95
N LYS A 23 0.24 -16.64 -20.76
CA LYS A 23 0.98 -16.56 -19.49
C LYS A 23 0.17 -16.11 -18.27
N PHE A 24 -0.99 -15.48 -18.47
CA PHE A 24 -1.88 -15.03 -17.41
C PHE A 24 -3.14 -15.91 -17.27
N ARG A 25 -3.34 -16.85 -18.20
CA ARG A 25 -4.47 -17.79 -18.13
C ARG A 25 -4.16 -18.89 -17.13
N LEU A 26 -5.19 -19.27 -16.37
CA LEU A 26 -5.08 -20.42 -15.47
C LEU A 26 -5.44 -21.67 -16.27
N PRO A 27 -4.70 -22.77 -16.09
CA PRO A 27 -4.97 -24.00 -16.82
C PRO A 27 -6.31 -24.63 -16.41
N GLU A 28 -6.72 -24.47 -15.15
CA GLU A 28 -7.92 -25.05 -14.59
C GLU A 28 -9.00 -23.99 -14.31
N PRO A 29 -10.28 -24.29 -14.61
CA PRO A 29 -11.39 -23.42 -14.22
C PRO A 29 -11.51 -23.29 -12.70
N PHE A 30 -11.80 -22.09 -12.22
CA PHE A 30 -12.07 -21.81 -10.82
C PHE A 30 -13.50 -21.31 -10.61
N HIS A 31 -14.12 -21.78 -9.52
CA HIS A 31 -15.53 -21.49 -9.22
C HIS A 31 -15.70 -20.38 -8.17
N LYS A 32 -14.63 -20.02 -7.46
CA LYS A 32 -14.59 -18.93 -6.47
C LYS A 32 -13.47 -17.95 -6.81
N PRO A 33 -13.64 -16.63 -6.57
CA PRO A 33 -12.59 -15.65 -6.81
C PRO A 33 -11.30 -16.00 -6.06
N ILE A 34 -10.16 -15.99 -6.76
CA ILE A 34 -8.84 -16.19 -6.17
C ILE A 34 -8.36 -14.89 -5.51
N LEU A 35 -8.67 -13.74 -6.13
CA LEU A 35 -8.44 -12.42 -5.58
C LEU A 35 -9.75 -11.70 -5.27
N LEU A 36 -9.74 -10.88 -4.24
CA LEU A 36 -10.85 -9.97 -3.93
C LEU A 36 -10.52 -8.54 -4.38
N ALA A 37 -11.54 -7.75 -4.70
CA ALA A 37 -11.38 -6.32 -4.97
C ALA A 37 -11.72 -5.44 -3.75
N GLU A 38 -12.42 -6.01 -2.76
CA GLU A 38 -12.93 -5.26 -1.64
C GLU A 38 -11.84 -4.93 -0.61
N PRO A 39 -11.63 -3.64 -0.28
CA PRO A 39 -10.65 -3.26 0.73
C PRO A 39 -11.12 -3.65 2.13
N THR A 40 -10.19 -3.75 3.06
CA THR A 40 -10.52 -3.70 4.49
C THR A 40 -10.65 -2.24 4.89
N VAL A 41 -11.75 -1.89 5.54
CA VAL A 41 -11.99 -0.53 6.03
C VAL A 41 -11.90 -0.53 7.55
N SER A 42 -11.05 0.35 8.09
CA SER A 42 -10.91 0.58 9.53
C SER A 42 -11.18 2.05 9.83
N VAL A 43 -11.99 2.32 10.85
CA VAL A 43 -12.24 3.67 11.35
C VAL A 43 -11.52 3.81 12.68
N GLN A 44 -10.67 4.83 12.78
CA GLN A 44 -9.95 5.16 14.00
C GLN A 44 -10.29 6.59 14.39
N ARG A 45 -10.59 6.78 15.69
CA ARG A 45 -10.78 8.13 16.23
C ARG A 45 -9.41 8.73 16.48
N LEU A 46 -9.18 9.94 15.98
CA LEU A 46 -7.96 10.68 16.25
C LEU A 46 -8.02 11.30 17.66
N TYR A 47 -6.88 11.27 18.34
CA TYR A 47 -6.66 11.87 19.64
C TYR A 47 -5.60 12.97 19.57
N PRO A 48 -5.56 13.92 20.52
CA PRO A 48 -4.58 15.00 20.52
C PRO A 48 -3.12 14.54 20.53
N GLU A 49 -2.84 13.32 20.99
CA GLU A 49 -1.52 12.70 21.04
C GLU A 49 -1.08 12.13 19.68
N ASP A 50 -2.00 11.95 18.73
CA ASP A 50 -1.70 11.44 17.39
C ASP A 50 -0.99 12.53 16.57
N GLN A 51 0.27 12.29 16.23
CA GLN A 51 1.11 13.30 15.58
C GLN A 51 1.17 13.18 14.06
N PHE A 52 1.15 11.96 13.53
CA PHE A 52 1.27 11.71 12.10
C PHE A 52 0.78 10.31 11.70
N LEU A 53 0.51 10.16 10.40
CA LEU A 53 0.24 8.88 9.74
C LEU A 53 1.28 8.66 8.63
N ILE A 54 1.81 7.44 8.55
CA ILE A 54 2.71 7.01 7.47
C ILE A 54 1.96 6.04 6.56
N PHE A 55 1.77 6.43 5.30
CA PHE A 55 1.36 5.53 4.23
C PHE A 55 2.58 5.20 3.38
N ALA A 56 2.82 3.93 3.13
CA ALA A 56 3.90 3.53 2.23
C ALA A 56 3.57 2.23 1.50
N SER A 57 4.22 2.03 0.35
CA SER A 57 4.22 0.74 -0.36
C SER A 57 4.97 -0.32 0.44
N ASP A 58 4.71 -1.59 0.13
CA ASP A 58 5.46 -2.75 0.63
C ASP A 58 6.98 -2.57 0.48
N GLY A 59 7.45 -1.96 -0.62
CA GLY A 59 8.86 -1.63 -0.81
C GLY A 59 9.52 -0.87 0.36
N LEU A 60 8.79 -0.11 1.17
CA LEU A 60 9.33 0.46 2.42
C LEU A 60 9.39 -0.61 3.53
N TRP A 61 8.27 -1.29 3.76
CA TRP A 61 8.05 -2.20 4.89
C TRP A 61 8.83 -3.52 4.77
N GLU A 62 9.29 -3.88 3.58
CA GLU A 62 10.24 -4.97 3.35
C GLU A 62 11.65 -4.66 3.93
N HIS A 63 11.94 -3.39 4.21
CA HIS A 63 13.26 -2.94 4.65
C HIS A 63 13.27 -2.29 6.03
N LEU A 64 12.18 -1.67 6.46
CA LEU A 64 12.05 -1.03 7.76
C LEU A 64 10.86 -1.60 8.54
N SER A 65 11.04 -1.79 9.84
CA SER A 65 9.94 -2.04 10.75
C SER A 65 9.08 -0.79 10.96
N ASN A 66 7.85 -1.01 11.45
CA ASN A 66 6.94 0.08 11.80
C ASN A 66 7.58 1.06 12.80
N GLN A 67 8.27 0.54 13.81
CA GLN A 67 8.88 1.37 14.85
C GLN A 67 10.07 2.19 14.30
N GLU A 68 10.94 1.60 13.48
CA GLU A 68 12.04 2.34 12.86
C GLU A 68 11.53 3.50 11.99
N ALA A 69 10.44 3.27 11.24
CA ALA A 69 9.82 4.32 10.45
C ALA A 69 9.27 5.45 11.34
N VAL A 70 8.57 5.10 12.42
CA VAL A 70 8.05 6.05 13.41
C VAL A 70 9.19 6.85 14.05
N ASP A 71 10.27 6.20 14.47
CA ASP A 71 11.42 6.84 15.10
C ASP A 71 12.11 7.81 14.14
N ILE A 72 12.25 7.44 12.86
CA ILE A 72 12.81 8.34 11.85
C ILE A 72 11.92 9.56 11.67
N VAL A 73 10.59 9.39 11.60
CA VAL A 73 9.67 10.53 11.40
C VAL A 73 9.64 11.44 12.63
N HIS A 74 9.60 10.87 13.83
CA HIS A 74 9.56 11.60 15.08
C HIS A 74 10.84 12.41 15.33
N ASN A 75 12.01 11.85 15.01
CA ASN A 75 13.30 12.45 15.35
C ASN A 75 13.88 13.36 14.24
N CYS A 76 13.16 13.59 13.14
CA CYS A 76 13.65 14.37 12.01
C CYS A 76 12.78 15.59 11.70
N PRO A 77 13.37 16.67 11.13
CA PRO A 77 12.58 17.79 10.62
C PRO A 77 11.55 17.32 9.58
N ARG A 78 10.35 17.91 9.61
CA ARG A 78 9.26 17.56 8.67
C ARG A 78 9.70 17.69 7.20
N ASN A 79 10.52 18.69 6.88
CA ASN A 79 11.01 18.89 5.53
C ASN A 79 11.98 17.76 5.12
N GLY A 80 11.61 17.01 4.09
CA GLY A 80 12.44 15.95 3.51
C GLY A 80 12.42 14.62 4.28
N VAL A 81 11.56 14.47 5.29
CA VAL A 81 11.51 13.24 6.11
C VAL A 81 11.08 12.00 5.32
N ALA A 82 10.16 12.13 4.36
CA ALA A 82 9.79 11.04 3.45
C ALA A 82 11.00 10.56 2.63
N ARG A 83 11.82 11.50 2.12
CA ARG A 83 13.07 11.16 1.41
C ARG A 83 14.07 10.45 2.33
N LYS A 84 14.08 10.80 3.62
CA LYS A 84 14.93 10.16 4.63
C LYS A 84 14.49 8.72 4.90
N LEU A 85 13.19 8.44 4.98
CA LEU A 85 12.65 7.07 5.04
C LEU A 85 13.05 6.25 3.82
N VAL A 86 12.85 6.78 2.60
CA VAL A 86 13.28 6.10 1.37
C VAL A 86 14.78 5.82 1.39
N LYS A 87 15.60 6.78 1.83
CA LYS A 87 17.06 6.59 1.92
C LYS A 87 17.43 5.52 2.96
N ALA A 88 16.77 5.49 4.12
CA ALA A 88 17.01 4.49 5.14
C ALA A 88 16.66 3.08 4.63
N ALA A 89 15.50 2.92 3.99
CA ALA A 89 15.09 1.65 3.40
C ALA A 89 16.07 1.18 2.32
N LEU A 90 16.56 2.07 1.45
CA LEU A 90 17.57 1.72 0.45
C LEU A 90 18.94 1.37 1.07
N HIS A 91 19.30 1.96 2.21
CA HIS A 91 20.50 1.55 2.95
C HIS A 91 20.36 0.12 3.49
N GLU A 92 19.21 -0.21 4.08
CA GLU A 92 18.94 -1.58 4.55
C GLU A 92 18.83 -2.57 3.38
N ALA A 93 18.24 -2.16 2.25
CA ALA A 93 18.23 -2.97 1.02
C ALA A 93 19.65 -3.28 0.53
N ALA A 94 20.53 -2.28 0.50
CA ALA A 94 21.93 -2.46 0.11
C ALA A 94 22.66 -3.41 1.08
N LYS A 95 22.45 -3.25 2.39
CA LYS A 95 23.03 -4.11 3.43
C LYS A 95 22.57 -5.57 3.31
N LYS A 96 21.26 -5.81 3.08
CA LYS A 96 20.71 -7.15 2.84
C LYS A 96 21.28 -7.83 1.59
N ARG A 97 21.77 -7.04 0.63
CA ARG A 97 22.41 -7.51 -0.61
C ARG A 97 23.94 -7.44 -0.56
N GLU A 98 24.51 -7.21 0.63
CA GLU A 98 25.95 -7.14 0.87
C GLU A 98 26.69 -6.18 -0.06
N MET A 99 26.03 -5.06 -0.40
CA MET A 99 26.58 -4.07 -1.32
C MET A 99 26.51 -2.65 -0.76
N ARG A 100 27.23 -1.72 -1.39
CA ARG A 100 27.19 -0.31 -0.98
C ARG A 100 25.93 0.36 -1.52
N TYR A 101 25.38 1.30 -0.75
CA TYR A 101 24.28 2.16 -1.20
C TYR A 101 24.57 2.87 -2.53
N SER A 102 25.82 3.31 -2.74
CA SER A 102 26.25 3.94 -3.99
C SER A 102 26.12 3.02 -5.20
N ASP A 103 26.33 1.72 -4.99
CA ASP A 103 26.34 0.72 -6.05
C ASP A 103 24.89 0.31 -6.35
N LEU A 104 24.07 0.14 -5.31
CA LEU A 104 22.62 -0.07 -5.43
C LEU A 104 21.95 1.01 -6.30
N LYS A 105 22.33 2.29 -6.10
CA LYS A 105 21.74 3.42 -6.82
C LYS A 105 22.12 3.47 -8.31
N LYS A 106 23.20 2.80 -8.70
CA LYS A 106 23.67 2.74 -10.09
C LYS A 106 23.06 1.57 -10.88
N ILE A 107 22.31 0.69 -10.23
CA ILE A 107 21.69 -0.45 -10.88
C ILE A 107 20.63 0.01 -11.87
N ASP A 108 20.69 -0.52 -13.09
CA ASP A 108 19.73 -0.22 -14.14
C ASP A 108 18.30 -0.67 -13.79
N ARG A 109 17.32 0.09 -14.28
CA ARG A 109 15.89 -0.08 -13.95
C ARG A 109 15.35 -1.49 -14.21
N GLY A 110 15.92 -2.24 -15.15
CA GLY A 110 15.51 -3.62 -15.46
C GLY A 110 15.92 -4.65 -14.42
N VAL A 111 17.11 -4.51 -13.84
CA VAL A 111 17.67 -5.47 -12.87
C VAL A 111 17.41 -5.02 -11.42
N ARG A 112 17.15 -3.71 -11.21
CA ARG A 112 16.91 -3.09 -9.90
C ARG A 112 15.86 -3.83 -9.05
N ARG A 113 14.80 -4.36 -9.66
CA ARG A 113 13.73 -5.10 -8.96
C ARG A 113 14.20 -6.36 -8.25
N HIS A 114 15.35 -6.93 -8.62
CA HIS A 114 15.96 -8.03 -7.87
C HIS A 114 16.54 -7.58 -6.52
N PHE A 115 16.82 -6.29 -6.37
CA PHE A 115 17.44 -5.73 -5.18
C PHE A 115 16.42 -5.09 -4.24
N HIS A 116 15.51 -4.28 -4.79
CA HIS A 116 14.42 -3.66 -4.05
C HIS A 116 13.24 -3.31 -4.96
N ASP A 117 12.03 -3.25 -4.40
CA ASP A 117 10.84 -2.81 -5.13
C ASP A 117 10.74 -1.27 -5.21
N ASP A 118 9.72 -0.76 -5.87
CA ASP A 118 9.37 0.66 -5.85
C ASP A 118 8.95 1.10 -4.43
N ILE A 119 9.60 2.15 -3.93
CA ILE A 119 9.36 2.68 -2.58
C ILE A 119 8.64 4.02 -2.71
N THR A 120 7.39 4.06 -2.24
CA THR A 120 6.58 5.28 -2.15
C THR A 120 6.21 5.52 -0.71
N VAL A 121 6.33 6.77 -0.25
CA VAL A 121 6.05 7.16 1.13
C VAL A 121 5.29 8.49 1.15
N ILE A 122 4.19 8.53 1.89
CA ILE A 122 3.38 9.71 2.19
C ILE A 122 3.28 9.82 3.70
N ILE A 123 3.57 11.01 4.23
CA ILE A 123 3.48 11.29 5.66
C ILE A 123 2.47 12.42 5.84
N LEU A 124 1.40 12.15 6.58
CA LEU A 124 0.41 13.15 6.94
C LEU A 124 0.69 13.59 8.37
N PHE A 125 1.07 14.85 8.56
CA PHE A 125 1.20 15.44 9.90
C PHE A 125 -0.17 15.91 10.38
N LEU A 126 -0.54 15.50 11.57
CA LEU A 126 -1.80 15.84 12.20
C LEU A 126 -1.60 17.07 13.07
N ASP A 127 -2.54 18.01 12.98
CA ASP A 127 -2.57 19.20 13.82
C ASP A 127 -3.76 19.08 14.78
N SER A 128 -3.46 18.82 16.04
CA SER A 128 -4.46 18.62 17.09
C SER A 128 -5.35 19.85 17.32
N TYR A 129 -4.86 21.06 17.02
CA TYR A 129 -5.67 22.29 17.10
C TYR A 129 -6.72 22.35 15.98
N LEU A 130 -6.34 21.95 14.77
CA LEU A 130 -7.30 21.89 13.65
C LEU A 130 -8.31 20.78 13.85
N ILE A 131 -7.88 19.61 14.33
CA ILE A 131 -8.75 18.45 14.57
C ILE A 131 -9.77 18.72 15.69
N SER A 132 -9.37 19.43 16.76
CA SER A 132 -10.28 19.77 17.86
C SER A 132 -11.31 20.84 17.50
N ARG A 133 -11.02 21.73 16.53
CA ARG A 133 -11.96 22.75 16.04
C ARG A 133 -12.84 22.27 14.90
N SER A 134 -12.47 21.21 14.20
CA SER A 134 -13.32 20.59 13.18
C SER A 134 -14.40 19.74 13.84
N SER A 135 -15.48 20.36 14.30
CA SER A 135 -16.78 19.68 14.39
C SER A 135 -17.27 19.45 12.96
N TRP A 136 -16.78 18.41 12.30
CA TRP A 136 -17.29 17.99 11.01
C TRP A 136 -18.72 17.47 11.18
N ASP A 137 -19.67 18.34 10.86
CA ASP A 137 -21.12 18.06 10.81
C ASP A 137 -21.58 17.68 9.37
N GLY A 138 -20.61 17.34 8.50
CA GLY A 138 -20.86 16.93 7.12
C GLY A 138 -21.17 15.44 7.03
N PRO A 139 -21.96 15.00 6.02
CA PRO A 139 -22.22 13.58 5.83
C PRO A 139 -20.92 12.82 5.55
N LEU A 140 -20.79 11.62 6.11
CA LEU A 140 -19.73 10.69 5.74
C LEU A 140 -19.90 10.31 4.26
N ILE A 141 -19.13 10.97 3.37
CA ILE A 141 -19.13 10.65 1.95
C ILE A 141 -18.23 9.43 1.74
N SER A 142 -18.83 8.25 1.71
CA SER A 142 -18.20 7.01 1.26
C SER A 142 -18.62 6.74 -0.18
N VAL A 143 -17.72 6.95 -1.14
CA VAL A 143 -17.95 6.54 -2.53
C VAL A 143 -17.52 5.08 -2.66
N ARG A 144 -18.47 4.16 -2.48
CA ARG A 144 -18.26 2.73 -2.77
C ARG A 144 -18.44 2.50 -4.27
N GLY A 145 -17.36 2.18 -4.98
CA GLY A 145 -17.44 1.73 -6.37
C GLY A 145 -18.00 0.30 -6.46
N GLY A 146 -19.19 0.15 -7.06
CA GLY A 146 -19.73 -1.11 -7.57
C GLY A 146 -20.11 -2.17 -6.53
N GLY A 147 -21.32 -2.07 -5.96
CA GLY A 147 -21.95 -3.18 -5.23
C GLY A 147 -22.69 -4.12 -6.19
N GLY A 148 -22.21 -5.36 -6.33
CA GLY A 148 -23.00 -6.44 -6.91
C GLY A 148 -24.12 -6.83 -5.94
N ILE A 149 -25.36 -6.79 -6.42
CA ILE A 149 -26.53 -7.30 -5.71
C ILE A 149 -26.32 -8.81 -5.53
N CYS A 150 -26.07 -9.27 -4.31
CA CYS A 150 -26.24 -10.68 -3.97
C CYS A 150 -27.59 -10.78 -3.26
N GLY A 151 -28.60 -11.28 -3.98
CA GLY A 151 -29.94 -11.48 -3.45
C GLY A 151 -29.94 -12.51 -2.33
N SER A 152 -30.43 -12.11 -1.17
CA SER A 152 -31.06 -13.01 -0.22
C SER A 152 -32.57 -12.87 -0.40
N ALA A 153 -33.14 -13.77 -1.20
CA ALA A 153 -34.56 -14.04 -1.13
C ALA A 153 -34.84 -14.68 0.23
N ILE A 154 -35.71 -14.03 0.99
CA ILE A 154 -36.28 -14.51 2.23
C ILE A 154 -37.24 -15.64 1.86
N THR A 155 -37.11 -16.79 2.50
CA THR A 155 -38.25 -17.64 2.89
C THR A 155 -37.91 -18.31 4.20
#